data_AF-A0A735RLN7-F1
#
_entry.id   AF-A0A735RLN7-F1
#
_cell.length_a   1.000
_cell.length_b   1.000
_cell.length_c   1.000
_cell.angle_alpha   90.00
_cell.angle_beta   90.00
_cell.angle_gamma   90.00
#
_symmetry.space_group_name_H-M   'P 1'
#
loop_
_entity.id
_entity.type
_entity.pdbx_description
1 polymer ?
#
loop_
_entity_poly.entity_id
_entity_poly.type
_entity_poly.pdbx_seq_one_letter_code
_entity_poly.pdbx_strand_id
1 'polypeptide(L)' 'NPTPYYITVAWLGADRSHRLSGFSEGVMVPPLGSLPLKAVLPAETRTLWVGYIDDYGGLQMNRYACDALNCAFKDAGATS' A
#
# COMPACT_ATOMS: atom_id res chain seq x y z
N ASN A 1 -8.64 -3.51 3.90
CA ASN A 1 -8.85 -2.34 4.77
C ASN A 1 -9.50 -2.81 6.06
N PRO A 2 -8.75 -2.93 7.16
CA PRO A 2 -9.30 -3.38 8.44
C PRO A 2 -9.94 -2.26 9.27
N THR A 3 -9.96 -1.01 8.79
CA THR A 3 -10.46 0.15 9.55
C THR A 3 -11.94 0.41 9.25
N PRO A 4 -12.65 1.19 10.10
CA PRO A 4 -14.02 1.60 9.85
C PRO A 4 -14.16 2.79 8.88
N TYR A 5 -13.08 3.21 8.20
CA TYR A 5 -13.07 4.37 7.30
C TYR A 5 -12.77 3.97 5.86
N TYR A 6 -13.17 4.79 4.90
CA TYR A 6 -12.71 4.63 3.52
C TYR A 6 -11.23 4.99 3.43
N ILE A 7 -10.46 4.22 2.67
CA ILE A 7 -9.05 4.51 2.40
C ILE A 7 -8.86 4.63 0.90
N THR A 8 -8.34 5.77 0.45
CA THR A 8 -7.96 5.96 -0.95
C THR A 8 -6.50 5.60 -1.13
N VAL A 9 -6.23 4.40 -1.67
CA VAL A 9 -4.88 3.98 -2.05
C VAL A 9 -4.50 4.69 -3.35
N ALA A 10 -3.52 5.58 -3.30
CA ALA A 10 -3.10 6.42 -4.43
C ALA A 10 -1.67 6.12 -4.91
N TRP A 11 -0.92 5.29 -4.19
CA TRP A 11 0.43 4.89 -4.57
C TRP A 11 0.71 3.43 -4.23
N LEU A 12 1.42 2.75 -5.12
CA LEU A 12 1.96 1.41 -4.89
C LEU A 12 3.33 1.32 -5.57
N GLY A 13 4.38 0.97 -4.83
CA GLY A 13 5.76 0.93 -5.34
C GLY A 13 6.65 -0.03 -4.55
N ALA A 14 7.69 -0.58 -5.18
CA ALA A 14 8.75 -1.29 -4.44
C ALA A 14 9.65 -0.31 -3.66
N ASP A 15 9.66 0.95 -4.09
CA ASP A 15 10.30 2.10 -3.44
C ASP A 15 9.32 3.30 -3.39
N ARG A 16 9.81 4.46 -2.93
CA ARG A 16 9.02 5.70 -2.82
C ARG A 16 9.08 6.59 -4.06
N SER A 17 9.87 6.23 -5.06
CA SER A 17 10.21 7.05 -6.23
C SER A 17 9.49 6.56 -7.49
N HIS A 18 9.22 5.26 -7.59
CA HIS A 18 8.63 4.62 -8.75
C HIS A 18 7.37 3.84 -8.37
N ARG A 19 6.28 4.12 -9.08
CA ARG A 19 5.07 3.30 -9.01
C ARG A 19 5.28 1.98 -9.72
N LEU A 20 4.66 0.92 -9.21
CA LEU A 20 4.59 -0.36 -9.91
C LEU A 20 3.89 -0.19 -11.25
N SER A 21 4.38 -0.90 -12.25
CA SER A 21 3.72 -0.91 -13.56
C SER A 21 2.31 -1.50 -13.45
N GLY A 22 1.38 -0.96 -14.23
CA GLY A 22 -0.03 -1.35 -14.18
C GLY A 22 -0.87 -0.66 -13.10
N PHE A 23 -0.25 0.00 -12.11
CA PHE A 23 -0.96 0.81 -11.13
C PHE A 23 -1.06 2.27 -11.61
N SER A 24 -2.20 2.63 -12.20
CA SER A 24 -2.41 3.95 -12.84
C SER A 24 -3.37 4.87 -12.09
N GLU A 25 -4.36 4.30 -11.39
CA GLU A 25 -5.46 5.03 -10.78
C GLU A 25 -5.59 4.71 -9.29
N GLY A 26 -6.01 5.71 -8.52
CA GLY A 26 -6.29 5.52 -7.10
C GLY A 26 -7.53 4.66 -6.89
N VAL A 27 -7.51 3.81 -5.87
CA VAL A 27 -8.61 2.91 -5.53
C VAL A 27 -9.13 3.23 -4.14
N MET A 28 -10.43 3.51 -4.05
CA MET A 28 -11.10 3.75 -2.78
C MET A 28 -11.61 2.43 -2.20
N VAL A 29 -10.97 1.97 -1.13
CA VAL A 29 -11.27 0.70 -0.47
C VAL A 29 -12.29 0.93 0.64
N PRO A 30 -13.43 0.21 0.65
CA PRO A 30 -14.47 0.41 1.66
C PRO A 30 -14.01 -0.02 3.06
N PRO A 31 -14.69 0.48 4.12
CA PRO A 31 -14.50 0.02 5.49
C PRO A 31 -14.60 -1.50 5.60
N LEU A 32 -13.71 -2.11 6.37
CA LEU A 32 -13.69 -3.56 6.63
C LEU A 32 -13.68 -4.44 5.36
N GLY A 33 -13.28 -3.88 4.22
CA GLY A 33 -13.34 -4.52 2.91
C GLY A 33 -11.98 -4.77 2.26
N SER A 34 -11.99 -5.56 1.19
CA SER A 34 -10.81 -5.88 0.38
C SER A 34 -11.14 -5.69 -1.09
N LEU A 35 -10.28 -4.98 -1.82
CA LEU A 35 -10.39 -4.81 -3.26
C LEU A 35 -9.07 -5.21 -3.93
N PRO A 36 -9.12 -5.88 -5.10
CA PRO A 36 -7.92 -6.15 -5.87
C PRO A 36 -7.35 -4.85 -6.44
N LEU A 37 -6.02 -4.72 -6.41
CA LEU A 37 -5.29 -3.64 -7.08
C LEU A 37 -4.59 -4.19 -8.31
N LYS A 38 -4.69 -3.47 -9.43
CA LYS A 38 -3.98 -3.83 -10.65
C LYS A 38 -2.55 -3.31 -10.58
N ALA A 39 -1.58 -4.20 -10.52
CA ALA A 39 -0.15 -3.88 -10.55
C ALA A 39 0.66 -5.13 -10.94
N VAL A 40 1.86 -4.91 -11.46
CA VAL A 40 2.86 -5.96 -11.64
C VAL A 40 3.87 -5.86 -10.51
N LEU A 41 3.93 -6.90 -9.68
CA LEU A 41 4.87 -7.00 -8.57
C LEU A 41 6.01 -7.96 -8.97
N PRO A 42 7.27 -7.51 -9.02
CA PRO A 42 8.42 -8.40 -9.23
C PRO A 42 8.48 -9.49 -8.16
N ALA A 43 8.85 -10.72 -8.54
CA ALA A 43 8.84 -11.89 -7.66
C ALA A 43 9.80 -11.75 -6.46
N GLU A 44 10.87 -10.99 -6.64
CA GLU A 44 11.87 -10.70 -5.63
C GLU A 44 11.51 -9.55 -4.68
N THR A 45 10.30 -8.98 -4.78
CA THR A 45 9.90 -7.83 -3.96
C THR A 45 9.80 -8.20 -2.49
N ARG A 46 10.69 -7.63 -1.66
CA ARG A 46 10.70 -7.82 -0.18
C ARG A 46 10.10 -6.65 0.58
N THR A 47 9.90 -5.51 -0.08
CA THR A 47 9.35 -4.30 0.53
C THR A 47 8.33 -3.70 -0.43
N LEU A 48 7.19 -3.30 0.11
CA LEU A 48 6.13 -2.63 -0.64
C LEU A 48 5.80 -1.32 0.06
N TRP A 49 5.73 -0.24 -0.69
CA TRP A 49 5.25 1.05 -0.24
C TRP A 49 3.82 1.25 -0.74
N VAL A 50 2.91 1.47 0.20
CA VAL A 50 1.51 1.79 -0.08
C VAL A 50 1.26 3.21 0.39
N GLY A 51 0.85 4.08 -0.53
CA GLY A 51 0.48 5.45 -0.20
C GLY A 51 -1.03 5.64 -0.20
N TYR A 52 -1.55 6.32 0.83
CA TYR A 52 -2.95 6.69 0.92
C TYR A 52 -3.12 8.20 1.08
N ILE A 53 -4.28 8.72 0.70
CA ILE A 53 -4.64 10.13 0.89
C ILE A 53 -5.32 10.30 2.25
N ASP A 54 -4.78 11.17 3.10
CA ASP A 54 -5.39 11.52 4.39
C ASP A 54 -6.51 12.57 4.24
N ASP A 55 -7.20 12.87 5.35
CA ASP A 55 -8.34 13.80 5.37
C ASP A 55 -7.96 15.25 5.03
N TYR A 56 -6.66 15.58 5.03
CA TYR A 56 -6.13 16.89 4.64
C TYR A 56 -5.65 16.91 3.18
N GLY A 57 -5.79 15.80 2.44
CA GLY A 57 -5.34 15.65 1.06
C GLY A 57 -3.86 15.29 0.91
N GLY A 58 -3.16 14.99 2.01
CA GLY A 58 -1.76 14.60 2.01
C GLY A 58 -1.55 13.14 1.61
N LEU A 59 -0.49 12.86 0.83
CA LEU A 59 -0.07 11.49 0.52
C LEU A 59 0.80 10.94 1.65
N GLN A 60 0.23 10.04 2.44
CA GLN A 60 0.92 9.34 3.52
C GLN A 60 1.49 8.01 3.02
N MET A 61 2.75 7.72 3.34
CA MET A 61 3.49 6.58 2.78
C MET A 61 3.80 5.54 3.84
N ASN A 62 3.20 4.35 3.69
CA ASN A 62 3.36 3.23 4.61
C ASN A 62 4.29 2.17 4.02
N ARG A 63 5.24 1.68 4.83
CA ARG A 63 6.16 0.61 4.44
C ARG A 63 5.65 -0.75 4.92
N TYR A 64 5.60 -1.70 4.00
CA TYR A 64 5.23 -3.09 4.23
C TYR A 64 6.44 -3.98 3.97
N ALA A 65 6.58 -5.04 4.76
CA ALA A 65 7.53 -6.11 4.51
C ALA A 65 6.80 -7.30 3.88
N CYS A 66 7.40 -7.87 2.84
CA CYS A 66 6.80 -8.95 2.07
C CYS A 66 7.58 -10.26 2.22
N ASP A 67 6.84 -11.36 2.35
CA ASP A 67 7.32 -12.70 2.11
C ASP A 67 6.91 -13.19 0.70
N ALA A 68 6.93 -14.49 0.44
CA ALA A 68 6.60 -15.06 -0.87
C ALA A 68 5.13 -14.84 -1.30
N LEU A 69 4.21 -14.62 -0.35
CA LEU A 69 2.76 -14.59 -0.60
C LEU A 69 2.07 -13.35 -0.04
N ASN A 70 2.60 -12.74 1.02
CA ASN A 70 1.91 -11.68 1.75
C ASN A 70 2.83 -10.51 2.07
N CYS A 71 2.26 -9.31 2.12
CA CYS A 71 2.90 -8.10 2.61
C CYS A 71 2.17 -7.59 3.86
N ALA A 72 2.89 -7.39 4.96
CA ALA A 72 2.34 -6.89 6.22
C ALA A 72 2.94 -5.52 6.57
N PHE A 73 2.10 -4.65 7.15
CA PHE A 73 2.55 -3.34 7.60
C PHE A 73 3.59 -3.55 8.71
N LYS A 74 4.74 -2.90 8.58
CA LYS A 74 5.67 -2.79 9.69
C LYS A 74 5.43 -1.44 10.33
N ASP A 75 4.87 -1.45 11.53
CA ASP A 75 4.86 -0.26 12.37
C ASP A 75 6.30 0.24 12.50
N ALA A 76 6.50 1.54 12.28
CA ALA A 76 7.80 2.19 12.42
C ALA A 76 8.36 2.13 13.86
N GLY A 77 7.64 1.52 14.81
CA GLY A 77 8.04 1.27 16.19
C GLY A 77 8.35 -0.18 16.56
N ALA A 78 8.26 -1.14 15.64
CA ALA A 78 8.61 -2.55 15.92
C ALA A 78 10.11 -2.81 15.74
N THR A 79 10.94 -2.17 16.57
CA THR A 79 12.26 -2.68 16.92
C THR A 79 12.10 -3.65 18.10
N SER A 80 12.39 -4.92 17.89
CA SER A 80 12.96 -5.78 18.92
C SER A 80 14.40 -6.07 18.57
#